data_AF-A0A6N7MBQ9-F1
#
_entry.id   AF-A0A6N7MBQ9-F1
#
_cell.length_a   1.000
_cell.length_b   1.000
_cell.length_c   1.000
_cell.angle_alpha   90.00
_cell.angle_beta   90.00
_cell.angle_gamma   90.00
#
_symmetry.space_group_name_H-M   'P 1'
#
loop_
_entity.id
_entity.type
_entity.pdbx_description
1 polymer ?
#
loop_
_entity_poly.entity_id
_entity_poly.type
_entity_poly.pdbx_seq_one_letter_code
_entity_poly.pdbx_strand_id
1 'polypeptide(L)'
;MGSASILPVESIGTIIHNFNIGIAILTVPKIAAQETCDLAILQGIKAIWNFAPVQLKTPPEIVVKNENLAVGLAILSHYLKRK
;
A
#
# COMPACT_ATOMS: atom_id res chain seq x y z
N MET A 1 3.01 -19.53 -11.46
CA MET A 1 3.48 -18.46 -10.54
C MET A 1 3.70 -17.23 -11.38
N GLY A 2 3.05 -16.10 -11.05
CA GLY A 2 3.14 -14.89 -11.86
C GLY A 2 4.58 -14.36 -11.88
N SER A 3 5.11 -14.06 -13.07
CA SER A 3 6.40 -13.41 -13.22
C SER A 3 6.27 -11.94 -12.80
N ALA A 4 6.40 -11.67 -11.51
CA ALA A 4 6.56 -10.32 -11.01
C ALA A 4 8.05 -9.94 -11.10
N SER A 5 8.34 -8.86 -11.85
CA SER A 5 9.69 -8.30 -11.92
C SER A 5 9.90 -7.33 -10.75
N ILE A 6 11.03 -7.47 -10.06
CA ILE A 6 11.45 -6.51 -9.04
C ILE A 6 12.23 -5.40 -9.76
N LEU A 7 11.79 -4.16 -9.57
CA LEU A 7 12.38 -2.99 -10.21
C LEU A 7 12.89 -2.00 -9.14
N PRO A 8 13.92 -1.21 -9.46
CA PRO A 8 14.35 -0.11 -8.61
C PRO A 8 13.25 0.94 -8.42
N VAL A 9 13.19 1.57 -7.25
CA VAL A 9 12.13 2.55 -6.90
C VAL A 9 12.17 3.78 -7.81
N GLU A 10 13.33 4.11 -8.35
CA GLU A 10 13.54 5.22 -9.29
C GLU A 10 12.73 5.02 -10.58
N SER A 11 12.38 3.77 -10.91
CA SER A 11 11.57 3.44 -12.08
C SER A 11 10.06 3.66 -11.84
N ILE A 12 9.63 3.99 -10.62
CA ILE A 12 8.21 4.04 -10.23
C ILE A 12 7.37 4.94 -11.14
N GLY A 13 7.88 6.12 -11.51
CA GLY A 13 7.18 7.04 -12.41
C GLY A 13 6.96 6.42 -13.79
N THR A 14 8.04 5.96 -14.43
CA THR A 14 7.99 5.30 -15.74
C THR A 14 7.00 4.13 -15.75
N ILE A 15 6.98 3.31 -14.70
CA ILE A 15 6.09 2.16 -14.59
C ILE A 15 4.63 2.60 -14.40
N ILE A 16 4.36 3.57 -13.53
CA ILE A 16 3.00 4.07 -13.32
C ILE A 16 2.42 4.63 -14.63
N HIS A 17 3.19 5.44 -15.36
CA HIS A 17 2.74 6.05 -16.61
C HIS A 17 2.59 5.04 -17.74
N ASN A 18 3.59 4.19 -17.98
CA ASN A 18 3.58 3.25 -19.10
C ASN A 18 2.48 2.19 -18.99
N PHE A 19 2.10 1.82 -17.77
CA PHE A 19 1.09 0.81 -17.52
C PHE A 19 -0.24 1.39 -17.01
N ASN A 20 -0.37 2.73 -16.96
CA ASN A 20 -1.55 3.45 -16.50
C ASN A 20 -2.07 2.93 -15.14
N ILE A 21 -1.17 2.85 -14.16
CA ILE A 21 -1.45 2.25 -12.85
C ILE A 21 -2.25 3.23 -11.99
N GLY A 22 -3.40 2.79 -11.47
CA GLY A 22 -4.25 3.58 -10.59
C GLY A 22 -4.14 3.27 -9.10
N ILE A 23 -3.61 2.09 -8.74
CA ILE A 23 -3.58 1.57 -7.36
C ILE A 23 -2.15 1.16 -6.98
N ALA A 24 -1.67 1.63 -5.84
CA ALA A 24 -0.41 1.19 -5.25
C ALA A 24 -0.66 0.40 -3.95
N ILE A 25 0.13 -0.66 -3.72
CA ILE A 25 0.15 -1.41 -2.46
C ILE A 25 1.44 -1.06 -1.73
N LEU A 26 1.33 -0.53 -0.52
CA LEU A 26 2.48 -0.10 0.28
C LEU A 26 2.78 -1.12 1.38
N THR A 27 3.90 -1.82 1.24
CA THR A 27 4.41 -2.82 2.20
C THR A 27 5.80 -2.44 2.74
N VAL A 28 6.09 -1.14 2.78
CA VAL A 28 7.38 -0.61 3.25
C VAL A 28 7.38 -0.41 4.77
N PRO A 29 8.57 -0.31 5.41
CA PRO A 29 8.66 0.07 6.81
C PRO A 29 8.00 1.44 7.09
N LYS A 30 7.52 1.64 8.31
CA LYS A 30 6.86 2.87 8.77
C LYS A 30 7.58 4.15 8.34
N ILE A 31 8.92 4.18 8.45
CA ILE A 31 9.72 5.37 8.18
C ILE A 31 9.71 5.78 6.70
N ALA A 32 9.49 4.84 5.78
CA ALA A 32 9.47 5.08 4.34
C ALA A 32 8.04 5.22 3.76
N ALA A 33 7.01 4.95 4.56
CA ALA A 33 5.64 4.84 4.06
C ALA A 33 5.08 6.16 3.52
N GLN A 34 5.31 7.28 4.23
CA GLN A 34 4.81 8.58 3.79
C GLN A 34 5.52 9.05 2.52
N GLU A 35 6.84 8.97 2.47
CA GLU A 35 7.62 9.37 1.29
C GLU A 35 7.26 8.54 0.05
N THR A 36 7.09 7.22 0.22
CA THR A 36 6.67 6.33 -0.89
C THR A 36 5.26 6.65 -1.36
N CYS A 37 4.35 6.97 -0.44
CA CYS A 37 2.98 7.38 -0.73
C CYS A 37 2.95 8.68 -1.54
N ASP A 38 3.68 9.70 -1.09
CA ASP A 38 3.74 11.00 -1.75
C ASP A 38 4.33 10.87 -3.16
N LEU A 39 5.39 10.07 -3.31
CA LEU A 39 5.98 9.76 -4.60
C LEU A 39 4.98 9.09 -5.54
N ALA A 40 4.25 8.08 -5.07
CA ALA A 40 3.25 7.37 -5.86
C ALA A 40 2.11 8.30 -6.32
N ILE A 41 1.60 9.15 -5.42
CA ILE A 41 0.54 10.13 -5.71
C ILE A 41 1.02 11.15 -6.75
N LEU A 42 2.25 11.66 -6.61
CA LEU A 42 2.85 12.61 -7.55
C LEU A 42 2.92 12.04 -8.97
N GLN A 43 3.11 10.73 -9.10
CA GLN A 43 3.15 10.03 -10.39
C GLN A 43 1.76 9.67 -10.94
N GLY A 44 0.68 9.93 -10.21
CA GLY A 44 -0.70 9.78 -10.70
C GLY A 44 -1.53 8.70 -10.03
N ILE A 45 -1.01 7.99 -9.03
CA ILE A 45 -1.79 6.99 -8.27
C ILE A 45 -2.97 7.67 -7.58
N LYS A 46 -4.13 7.01 -7.62
CA LYS A 46 -5.39 7.51 -7.05
C LYS A 46 -5.87 6.72 -5.85
N ALA A 47 -5.40 5.49 -5.68
CA ALA A 47 -5.71 4.67 -4.53
C ALA A 47 -4.47 4.00 -3.95
N ILE A 48 -4.42 3.92 -2.61
CA ILE A 48 -3.36 3.27 -1.86
C ILE A 48 -3.97 2.21 -0.94
N TRP A 49 -3.46 0.99 -1.04
CA TRP A 49 -3.68 -0.05 -0.05
C TRP A 49 -2.46 -0.14 0.86
N ASN A 50 -2.59 0.42 2.05
CA ASN A 50 -1.51 0.61 3.00
C ASN A 50 -1.44 -0.55 4.01
N PHE A 51 -0.35 -1.32 3.96
CA PHE A 51 0.00 -2.32 4.96
C PHE A 51 1.06 -1.81 5.94
N ALA A 52 1.63 -0.63 5.71
CA ALA A 52 2.59 -0.05 6.63
C ALA A 52 1.90 0.35 7.95
N PRO A 53 2.56 0.19 9.11
CA PRO A 53 1.95 0.43 10.42
C PRO A 53 1.95 1.93 10.78
N VAL A 54 1.39 2.75 9.89
CA VAL A 54 1.27 4.19 10.04
C VAL A 54 0.11 4.72 9.21
N GLN A 55 -0.57 5.74 9.73
CA GLN A 55 -1.59 6.46 8.98
C GLN A 55 -0.91 7.42 8.00
N LEU A 56 -1.22 7.28 6.71
CA LEU A 56 -0.72 8.16 5.65
C LEU A 56 -1.50 9.46 5.64
N LYS A 57 -0.80 10.57 5.35
CA LYS A 57 -1.41 11.87 5.06
C LYS A 57 -1.52 12.02 3.56
N THR A 58 -2.73 12.18 3.06
CA THR A 58 -3.01 12.29 1.62
C THR A 58 -4.03 13.39 1.35
N PRO A 59 -4.03 13.97 0.13
CA PRO A 59 -5.13 14.81 -0.32
C PRO A 59 -6.50 14.08 -0.28
N PRO A 60 -7.63 14.80 -0.16
CA PRO A 60 -8.96 14.21 -0.08
C PRO A 60 -9.38 13.33 -1.27
N GLU A 61 -8.82 13.61 -2.45
CA GLU A 61 -9.09 12.87 -3.69
C GLU A 61 -8.40 11.49 -3.74
N ILE A 62 -7.51 11.19 -2.79
CA ILE A 62 -6.79 9.91 -2.74
C ILE A 62 -7.51 8.94 -1.82
N VAL A 63 -7.87 7.78 -2.37
CA VAL A 63 -8.50 6.70 -1.62
C VAL A 63 -7.43 5.91 -0.87
N VAL A 64 -7.44 5.94 0.46
CA VAL A 64 -6.51 5.15 1.28
C VAL A 64 -7.26 4.08 2.07
N LYS A 65 -6.88 2.81 1.85
CA LYS A 65 -7.33 1.67 2.65
C LYS A 65 -6.18 1.19 3.51
N ASN A 66 -6.32 1.26 4.83
CA ASN A 66 -5.34 0.69 5.76
C ASN A 66 -5.70 -0.77 6.06
N GLU A 67 -4.73 -1.67 5.93
CA GLU A 67 -4.84 -3.06 6.33
C GLU A 67 -4.30 -3.25 7.74
N ASN A 68 -5.11 -3.86 8.62
CA ASN A 68 -4.67 -4.22 9.96
C ASN A 68 -4.74 -5.73 10.13
N LEU A 69 -3.64 -6.39 9.79
CA LEU A 69 -3.51 -7.85 9.89
C LEU A 69 -3.67 -8.36 11.32
N ALA A 70 -3.28 -7.58 12.33
CA ALA A 70 -3.42 -7.96 13.73
C ALA A 70 -4.89 -8.08 14.15
N VAL A 71 -5.75 -7.20 13.63
CA VAL A 71 -7.21 -7.28 13.88
C VAL A 71 -7.78 -8.54 13.25
N GLY A 72 -7.43 -8.84 11.99
CA GLY A 72 -7.88 -10.07 11.32
C GLY A 72 -7.46 -11.33 12.09
N LEU A 73 -6.20 -11.38 12.52
CA LEU A 73 -5.69 -12.50 13.32
C LEU A 73 -6.36 -12.61 14.70
N ALA A 74 -6.61 -11.48 15.37
CA ALA A 74 -7.30 -11.44 16.65
C ALA A 74 -8.73 -12.00 16.53
N ILE A 75 -9.45 -11.64 15.46
CA ILE A 75 -10.78 -12.16 15.15
C ILE A 75 -10.73 -13.69 14.98
N LEU A 76 -9.81 -14.19 14.16
CA LEU A 76 -9.63 -15.63 13.95
C LEU A 76 -9.28 -16.37 15.25
N SER A 77 -8.38 -15.79 16.05
CA SER A 77 -7.99 -16.35 17.35
C SER A 77 -9.15 -16.41 18.33
N HIS A 78 -10.03 -15.40 18.32
CA HIS A 78 -11.23 -15.39 19.14
C HIS A 78 -12.20 -16.52 18.75
N TYR A 79 -12.41 -16.75 17.44
CA TYR A 79 -13.26 -17.85 16.97
C TYR A 79 -12.72 -19.23 17.37
N LEU A 80 -11.40 -19.42 17.35
CA LEU A 80 -10.79 -20.68 17.79
C LEU A 80 -10.94 -20.93 19.29
N LYS A 81 -10.92 -19.88 20.13
CA LYS A 81 -11.11 -19.99 21.59
C LYS A 81 -12.56 -20.25 22.03
N ARG A 82 -13.53 -20.09 21.13
CA ARG A 82 -14.96 -20.33 21.39
C ARG A 82 -15.46 -21.68 20.85
N LYS A 83 -14.56 -22.49 20.29
CA LYS A 83 -14.75 -23.94 20.12
C LYS A 83 -14.11 -24.67 21.30
#